data_AF-A0AAU7LT16-F1
#
_entry.id   AF-A0AAU7LT16-F1
#
_cell.length_a   1.000
_cell.length_b   1.000
_cell.length_c   1.000
_cell.angle_alpha   90.00
_cell.angle_beta   90.00
_cell.angle_gamma   90.00
#
_symmetry.space_group_name_H-M   'P 1'
#
loop_
_entity.id
_entity.type
_entity.pdbx_description
1 polymer ?
#
loop_
_entity_poly.entity_id
_entity_poly.type
_entity_poly.pdbx_seq_one_letter_code
_entity_poly.pdbx_strand_id
1 'polypeptide(L)'
;MGGFLLFAVFLQGLIFGFFSSYIAGEKNRDKFGWFMLGLFFSILAVLALIAIPKIENKVKLTAVPSGEFPLFDGNRDITSPQYQLFLTKQYSIEKNLTLEKFVIGNVVFNTLDDSLSDANTRYARYLSEKANKERVAAEEAKAKAYELEGASKKDEERQKSAVMIVSLALVVVIGYGIWHSKHQEDVYPPQDMSEKADDAQARALGFKNQSEMEEFGKAQK
;
A
#
# COMPACT_ATOMS: atom_id res chain seq x y z
N MET A 1 -33.55 10.84 5.90
CA MET A 1 -33.79 9.90 4.79
C MET A 1 -32.88 10.14 3.56
N GLY A 2 -32.42 11.36 3.27
CA GLY A 2 -31.57 11.63 2.09
C GLY A 2 -30.17 10.97 2.10
N GLY A 3 -29.54 10.81 3.27
CA GLY A 3 -28.19 10.22 3.36
C GLY A 3 -28.11 8.76 2.92
N PHE A 4 -29.15 7.98 3.17
CA PHE A 4 -29.22 6.58 2.74
C PHE A 4 -29.28 6.44 1.21
N LEU A 5 -30.03 7.32 0.55
CA LEU A 5 -30.13 7.34 -0.92
C LEU A 5 -28.78 7.71 -1.57
N LEU A 6 -28.07 8.70 -1.03
CA LEU A 6 -26.74 9.07 -1.51
C LEU A 6 -25.73 7.92 -1.34
N PHE A 7 -25.79 7.23 -0.20
CA PHE A 7 -24.95 6.07 0.05
C PHE A 7 -25.24 4.93 -0.93
N ALA A 8 -26.51 4.63 -1.18
CA ALA A 8 -26.92 3.59 -2.14
C ALA A 8 -26.44 3.92 -3.58
N VAL A 9 -26.59 5.17 -4.02
CA VAL A 9 -26.11 5.61 -5.34
C VAL A 9 -24.59 5.54 -5.45
N PHE A 10 -23.87 5.91 -4.40
CA PHE A 10 -22.41 5.83 -4.37
C PHE A 10 -21.91 4.37 -4.43
N LEU A 11 -22.51 3.48 -3.63
CA LEU A 11 -22.15 2.07 -3.62
C LEU A 11 -22.45 1.40 -4.96
N GLN A 12 -23.59 1.76 -5.58
CA GLN A 12 -23.93 1.32 -6.93
C GLN A 12 -22.87 1.77 -7.95
N GLY A 13 -22.47 3.05 -7.92
CA GLY A 13 -21.44 3.58 -8.82
C GLY A 13 -20.10 2.86 -8.67
N LEU A 14 -19.70 2.51 -7.44
CA LEU A 14 -18.49 1.73 -7.18
C LEU A 14 -18.52 0.36 -7.87
N ILE A 15 -19.63 -0.38 -7.74
CA ILE A 15 -19.78 -1.71 -8.35
C ILE A 15 -19.69 -1.62 -9.87
N PHE A 16 -20.38 -0.66 -10.49
CA PHE A 16 -20.33 -0.46 -11.95
C PHE A 16 -18.97 0.05 -12.43
N GLY A 17 -18.30 0.92 -11.67
CA GLY A 17 -16.95 1.40 -11.97
C GLY A 17 -15.92 0.27 -11.99
N PHE A 18 -15.97 -0.64 -11.01
CA PHE A 18 -15.07 -1.81 -11.01
C PHE A 18 -15.33 -2.73 -12.20
N PHE A 19 -16.61 -2.98 -12.51
CA PHE A 19 -16.97 -3.85 -13.62
C PHE A 19 -16.56 -3.27 -14.99
N SER A 20 -16.77 -1.96 -15.22
CA SER A 20 -16.34 -1.30 -16.45
C SER A 20 -14.82 -1.27 -16.60
N SER A 21 -14.08 -1.02 -15.51
CA SER A 21 -12.62 -1.06 -15.47
C SER A 21 -12.05 -2.44 -15.83
N TYR A 22 -12.67 -3.49 -15.30
CA TYR A 22 -12.26 -4.87 -15.57
C TYR A 22 -12.39 -5.21 -17.06
N ILE A 23 -13.57 -4.96 -17.67
CA ILE A 23 -13.79 -5.26 -19.09
C ILE A 23 -12.92 -4.35 -20.00
N ALA A 24 -12.66 -3.10 -19.59
CA ALA A 24 -11.73 -2.22 -20.30
C ALA A 24 -10.32 -2.83 -20.37
N GLY A 25 -9.86 -3.44 -19.27
CA GLY A 25 -8.58 -4.13 -19.19
C GLY A 25 -8.45 -5.26 -20.22
N GLU A 26 -9.47 -6.11 -20.32
CA GLU A 26 -9.51 -7.21 -21.30
C GLU A 26 -9.48 -6.72 -22.76
N LYS A 27 -9.95 -5.49 -22.99
CA LYS A 27 -9.94 -4.83 -24.30
C LYS A 27 -8.70 -3.96 -24.54
N ASN A 28 -7.66 -4.03 -23.70
CA ASN A 28 -6.45 -3.20 -23.76
C ASN A 28 -6.75 -1.69 -23.79
N ARG A 29 -7.74 -1.24 -22.99
CA ARG A 29 -8.10 0.18 -22.85
C ARG A 29 -7.69 0.70 -21.48
N ASP A 30 -7.69 2.02 -21.32
CA ASP A 30 -7.35 2.67 -20.06
C ASP A 30 -8.33 2.29 -18.94
N LYS A 31 -7.85 1.55 -17.94
CA LYS A 31 -8.67 1.03 -16.84
C LYS A 31 -9.25 2.15 -15.98
N PHE A 32 -8.49 3.23 -15.76
CA PHE A 32 -8.87 4.30 -14.86
C PHE A 32 -9.95 5.20 -15.45
N GLY A 33 -9.83 5.59 -16.73
CA GLY A 33 -10.86 6.35 -17.43
C GLY A 33 -12.20 5.62 -17.49
N TRP A 34 -12.18 4.31 -17.79
CA TRP A 34 -13.40 3.50 -17.82
C TRP A 34 -13.99 3.22 -16.44
N PHE A 35 -13.18 3.20 -15.38
CA PHE A 35 -13.67 3.16 -13.99
C PHE A 35 -14.49 4.41 -13.66
N MET A 36 -13.95 5.60 -13.93
CA MET A 36 -14.64 6.87 -13.67
C MET A 36 -15.93 6.98 -14.48
N LEU A 37 -15.92 6.50 -15.74
CA LEU A 37 -17.13 6.44 -16.55
C LEU A 37 -18.21 5.54 -15.92
N GLY A 38 -17.83 4.38 -15.40
CA GLY A 38 -18.75 3.48 -14.69
C GLY A 38 -19.28 4.06 -13.37
N LEU A 39 -18.46 4.83 -12.67
CA LEU A 39 -18.85 5.51 -11.43
C LEU A 39 -19.96 6.55 -11.65
N PHE A 40 -19.86 7.35 -12.71
CA PHE A 40 -20.83 8.44 -13.00
C PHE A 40 -22.00 8.00 -13.89
N PHE A 41 -21.79 7.09 -14.84
CA PHE A 41 -22.78 6.70 -15.84
C PHE A 41 -23.37 5.29 -15.62
N SER A 42 -22.89 4.57 -14.58
CA SER A 42 -23.46 3.29 -14.12
C SER A 42 -23.62 2.29 -15.28
N ILE A 43 -24.81 1.79 -15.53
CA ILE A 43 -25.10 0.81 -16.58
C ILE A 43 -24.80 1.31 -18.01
N LEU A 44 -24.90 2.62 -18.28
CA LEU A 44 -24.67 3.17 -19.62
C LEU A 44 -23.20 3.01 -20.06
N ALA A 45 -22.26 3.12 -19.12
CA ALA A 45 -20.84 2.92 -19.39
C ALA A 45 -20.53 1.47 -19.79
N VAL A 46 -21.19 0.50 -19.14
CA VAL A 46 -21.04 -0.93 -19.46
C VAL A 46 -21.59 -1.25 -20.86
N LEU A 47 -22.76 -0.71 -21.20
CA LEU A 47 -23.35 -0.86 -22.54
C LEU A 47 -22.44 -0.28 -23.64
N ALA A 48 -21.90 0.93 -23.42
CA ALA A 48 -20.95 1.54 -24.34
C ALA A 48 -19.70 0.66 -24.53
N LEU A 49 -19.19 0.08 -23.45
CA LEU A 49 -17.99 -0.75 -23.50
C LEU A 49 -18.22 -2.10 -24.21
N ILE A 50 -19.41 -2.68 -24.10
CA ILE A 50 -19.80 -3.88 -24.86
C ILE A 50 -19.86 -3.58 -26.36
N ALA A 51 -20.48 -2.46 -26.75
CA ALA A 51 -20.63 -2.04 -28.14
C ALA A 51 -19.30 -1.74 -28.85
N ILE A 52 -18.27 -1.35 -28.09
CA ILE A 52 -16.97 -0.99 -28.64
C ILE A 52 -16.10 -2.25 -28.85
N PRO A 53 -15.63 -2.55 -30.07
CA PRO A 53 -14.76 -3.69 -30.32
C PRO A 53 -13.40 -3.54 -29.63
N LYS A 54 -12.73 -4.68 -29.42
CA LYS A 54 -11.35 -4.73 -28.89
C LYS A 54 -10.43 -3.98 -29.86
N ILE A 55 -9.57 -3.11 -29.33
CA ILE A 55 -8.52 -2.50 -30.14
C ILE A 55 -7.49 -3.60 -30.39
N GLU A 56 -7.58 -4.23 -31.56
CA GLU A 56 -6.46 -5.02 -32.06
C GLU A 56 -5.32 -4.04 -32.29
N ASN A 57 -4.22 -4.20 -31.56
CA ASN A 57 -2.97 -3.52 -31.86
C ASN A 57 -2.44 -4.05 -33.20
N LYS A 58 -3.07 -3.68 -34.32
CA LYS A 58 -2.53 -3.88 -35.65
C LYS A 58 -1.48 -2.81 -35.92
N VAL A 59 -0.37 -2.92 -35.20
CA VAL A 59 0.95 -2.66 -35.77
C VAL A 59 1.69 -3.99 -35.76
N LYS A 60 1.08 -5.00 -36.40
CA LYS A 60 1.88 -5.99 -37.12
C LYS A 60 2.44 -5.20 -38.29
N LEU A 61 3.70 -4.76 -38.15
CA LEU A 61 4.55 -4.49 -39.30
C LEU A 61 4.28 -5.62 -40.29
N THR A 62 3.77 -5.27 -41.47
CA THR A 62 3.76 -6.18 -42.60
C THR A 62 5.14 -6.78 -42.66
N ALA A 63 5.19 -8.11 -42.52
CA ALA A 63 6.41 -8.89 -42.50
C ALA A 63 7.22 -8.57 -43.76
N VAL A 64 8.15 -7.64 -43.62
CA VAL A 64 9.42 -7.68 -44.33
C VAL A 64 9.98 -9.06 -44.00
N PRO A 65 10.36 -9.88 -44.99
CA PRO A 65 10.87 -11.22 -44.75
C PRO A 65 11.94 -11.15 -43.67
N SER A 66 11.73 -11.93 -42.63
CA SER A 66 12.59 -12.13 -41.47
C SER A 66 13.87 -12.86 -41.88
N GLY A 67 14.60 -12.30 -42.85
CA GLY A 67 16.03 -12.50 -42.98
C GLY A 67 16.67 -11.62 -41.92
N GLU A 68 17.05 -12.25 -40.81
CA GLU A 68 17.95 -11.78 -39.76
C GLU A 68 18.57 -10.40 -39.99
N PHE A 69 17.86 -9.33 -39.60
CA PHE A 69 18.57 -8.13 -39.19
C PHE A 69 19.17 -8.45 -37.85
N PRO A 70 20.51 -8.45 -37.71
CA PRO A 70 21.14 -8.81 -36.45
C PRO A 70 20.59 -7.89 -35.37
N LEU A 71 20.09 -8.47 -34.28
CA LEU A 71 19.79 -7.72 -33.08
C LEU A 71 21.05 -6.92 -32.71
N PHE A 72 20.87 -5.61 -32.46
CA PHE A 72 21.96 -4.75 -32.04
C PHE A 72 22.63 -5.35 -30.79
N ASP A 73 23.89 -5.70 -30.92
CA ASP A 73 24.69 -6.41 -29.91
C ASP A 73 25.21 -5.48 -28.79
N GLY A 74 24.94 -4.18 -28.90
CA GLY A 74 25.41 -3.16 -27.97
C GLY A 74 26.73 -2.50 -28.39
N ASN A 75 27.40 -2.98 -29.44
CA ASN A 75 28.66 -2.41 -29.90
C ASN A 75 28.41 -1.11 -30.68
N ARG A 76 28.95 0.02 -30.20
CA ARG A 76 28.69 1.36 -30.75
C ARG A 76 29.66 1.76 -31.86
N ASP A 77 29.94 0.84 -32.77
CA ASP A 77 30.79 1.11 -33.92
C ASP A 77 29.97 1.72 -35.06
N ILE A 78 30.20 3.01 -35.36
CA ILE A 78 29.47 3.70 -36.44
C ILE A 78 29.75 3.09 -37.82
N THR A 79 30.82 2.32 -37.98
CA THR A 79 31.15 1.62 -39.21
C THR A 79 30.39 0.28 -39.35
N SER A 80 29.80 -0.22 -38.25
CA SER A 80 28.99 -1.44 -38.26
C SER A 80 27.65 -1.19 -38.95
N PRO A 81 27.30 -1.93 -40.03
CA PRO A 81 26.00 -1.81 -40.70
C PRO A 81 24.81 -2.02 -39.76
N GLN A 82 24.96 -2.91 -38.76
CA GLN A 82 23.94 -3.19 -37.76
C GLN A 82 23.65 -1.96 -36.90
N TYR A 83 24.69 -1.28 -36.44
CA TYR A 83 24.54 -0.07 -35.63
C TYR A 83 24.01 1.10 -36.47
N GLN A 84 24.46 1.24 -37.72
CA GLN A 84 23.91 2.25 -38.64
C GLN A 84 22.41 2.04 -38.88
N LEU A 85 21.96 0.81 -39.12
CA LEU A 85 20.54 0.46 -39.26
C LEU A 85 19.76 0.74 -37.98
N PHE A 86 20.33 0.39 -36.82
CA PHE A 86 19.74 0.72 -35.52
C PHE A 86 19.53 2.22 -35.36
N LEU A 87 20.56 3.05 -35.62
CA LEU A 87 20.45 4.51 -35.51
C LEU A 87 19.46 5.09 -36.51
N THR A 88 19.49 4.60 -37.75
CA THR A 88 18.56 5.00 -38.81
C THR A 88 17.11 4.78 -38.38
N LYS A 89 16.83 3.61 -37.78
CA LYS A 89 15.50 3.28 -37.28
C LYS A 89 15.12 4.05 -36.02
N GLN A 90 16.05 4.17 -35.06
CA GLN A 90 15.82 4.80 -33.76
C GLN A 90 15.52 6.29 -33.87
N TYR A 91 16.16 6.97 -34.82
CA TYR A 91 16.03 8.41 -35.03
C TYR A 91 15.23 8.77 -36.29
N SER A 92 14.63 7.79 -36.96
CA SER A 92 13.87 7.99 -38.20
C SER A 92 14.66 8.81 -39.22
N ILE A 93 15.89 8.39 -39.50
CA ILE A 93 16.73 9.04 -40.52
C ILE A 93 16.14 8.71 -41.89
N GLU A 94 15.63 9.73 -42.58
CA GLU A 94 14.98 9.57 -43.88
C GLU A 94 15.75 10.36 -44.95
N LYS A 95 15.88 9.78 -46.15
CA LYS A 95 16.41 10.51 -47.31
C LYS A 95 15.28 11.27 -47.99
N ASN A 96 15.33 12.60 -47.93
CA ASN A 96 14.40 13.44 -48.65
C ASN A 96 14.82 13.53 -50.13
N LEU A 97 14.00 12.98 -51.02
CA LEU A 97 14.28 12.93 -52.46
C LEU A 97 14.24 14.31 -53.13
N THR A 98 13.45 15.25 -52.61
CA THR A 98 13.34 16.60 -53.18
C THR A 98 14.57 17.46 -52.86
N LEU A 99 15.10 17.33 -51.64
CA LEU A 99 16.27 18.09 -51.19
C LEU A 99 17.59 17.37 -51.48
N GLU A 100 17.53 16.09 -51.87
CA GLU A 100 18.68 15.18 -51.98
C GLU A 100 19.52 15.13 -50.69
N LYS A 101 18.86 15.27 -49.54
CA LYS A 101 19.50 15.39 -48.21
C LYS A 101 18.88 14.41 -47.22
N PHE A 102 19.62 14.12 -46.15
CA PHE A 102 19.14 13.28 -45.05
C PHE A 102 18.50 14.16 -43.97
N VAL A 103 17.41 13.69 -43.37
CA VAL A 103 16.65 14.46 -42.39
C VAL A 103 16.45 13.64 -41.13
N ILE A 104 16.66 14.27 -39.97
CA ILE A 104 16.37 13.72 -38.64
C ILE A 104 15.48 14.72 -37.90
N GLY A 105 14.18 14.45 -37.86
CA GLY A 105 13.19 15.40 -37.36
C GLY A 105 13.21 16.70 -38.16
N ASN A 106 13.70 17.79 -37.55
CA ASN A 106 13.78 19.11 -38.18
C ASN A 106 15.20 19.50 -38.62
N VAL A 107 16.18 18.60 -38.51
CA VAL A 107 17.58 18.88 -38.86
C VAL A 107 17.90 18.20 -40.19
N VAL A 108 18.52 18.95 -41.10
CA VAL A 108 18.88 18.49 -42.45
C VAL A 108 20.40 18.34 -42.55
N PHE A 109 20.84 17.21 -43.11
CA PHE A 109 22.24 16.82 -43.27
C PHE A 109 22.56 16.60 -44.74
N ASN A 110 23.78 16.96 -45.15
CA ASN A 110 24.21 16.81 -46.54
C ASN A 110 24.62 15.36 -46.87
N THR A 111 25.16 14.62 -45.90
CA THR A 111 25.61 13.24 -46.07
C THR A 111 24.95 12.30 -45.06
N LEU A 112 24.92 11.00 -45.39
CA LEU A 112 24.44 9.98 -44.45
C LEU A 112 25.35 9.91 -43.22
N ASP A 113 26.67 10.01 -43.41
CA ASP A 113 27.66 9.93 -42.34
C ASP A 113 27.48 11.06 -41.32
N ASP A 114 27.21 12.29 -41.76
CA ASP A 114 26.92 13.42 -40.85
C ASP A 114 25.67 13.15 -40.00
N SER A 115 24.62 12.60 -40.63
CA SER A 115 23.36 12.28 -39.96
C SER A 115 23.53 11.14 -38.94
N LEU A 116 24.31 10.11 -39.28
CA LEU A 116 24.64 9.00 -38.39
C LEU A 116 25.52 9.46 -37.23
N SER A 117 26.46 10.38 -37.47
CA SER A 117 27.32 10.95 -36.44
C SER A 117 26.52 11.78 -35.42
N ASP A 118 25.57 12.60 -35.89
CA ASP A 118 24.66 13.32 -35.01
C ASP A 118 23.75 12.35 -34.22
N ALA A 119 23.17 11.36 -34.88
CA ALA A 119 22.36 10.33 -34.23
C ALA A 119 23.14 9.56 -33.14
N ASN A 120 24.40 9.19 -33.42
CA ASN A 120 25.29 8.55 -32.45
C ASN A 120 25.56 9.47 -31.25
N THR A 121 25.77 10.76 -31.48
CA THR A 121 25.97 11.76 -30.41
C THR A 121 24.73 11.90 -29.54
N ARG A 122 23.54 11.97 -30.14
CA ARG A 122 22.26 11.98 -29.41
C ARG A 122 22.07 10.71 -28.59
N TYR A 123 22.43 9.56 -29.15
CA TYR A 123 22.32 8.27 -28.45
C TYR A 123 23.29 8.17 -27.28
N ALA A 124 24.52 8.66 -27.45
CA ALA A 124 25.50 8.76 -26.36
C ALA A 124 24.93 9.58 -25.19
N ARG A 125 24.34 10.73 -25.50
CA ARG A 125 23.73 11.63 -24.51
C ARG A 125 22.57 10.93 -23.80
N TYR A 126 21.66 10.31 -24.55
CA TYR A 126 20.55 9.54 -23.99
C TYR A 126 21.03 8.45 -23.01
N LEU A 127 22.08 7.69 -23.37
CA LEU A 127 22.65 6.68 -22.49
C LEU A 127 23.22 7.28 -21.20
N SER A 128 23.94 8.41 -21.31
CA SER A 128 24.49 9.11 -20.14
C SER A 128 23.40 9.67 -19.21
N GLU A 129 22.32 10.22 -19.79
CA GLU A 129 21.17 10.71 -19.04
C GLU A 129 20.43 9.58 -18.34
N LYS A 130 20.25 8.44 -19.03
CA LYS A 130 19.64 7.24 -18.47
C LYS A 130 20.46 6.72 -17.28
N ALA A 131 21.78 6.58 -17.45
CA ALA A 131 22.67 6.14 -16.38
C ALA A 131 22.67 7.11 -15.19
N ASN A 132 22.65 8.42 -15.43
CA ASN A 132 22.58 9.40 -14.34
C ASN A 132 21.24 9.33 -13.59
N LYS A 133 20.11 9.18 -14.31
CA LYS A 133 18.78 8.97 -13.69
C LYS A 133 18.75 7.72 -12.82
N GLU A 134 19.32 6.62 -13.29
CA GLU A 134 19.42 5.37 -12.52
C GLU A 134 20.27 5.54 -11.27
N ARG A 135 21.40 6.27 -11.36
CA ARG A 135 22.25 6.57 -10.20
C ARG A 135 21.53 7.44 -9.17
N VAL A 136 20.88 8.52 -9.61
CA VAL A 136 20.11 9.40 -8.71
C VAL A 136 18.97 8.63 -8.05
N ALA A 137 18.24 7.81 -8.81
CA ALA A 137 17.18 6.97 -8.25
C ALA A 137 17.72 5.96 -7.22
N ALA A 138 18.90 5.38 -7.47
CA ALA A 138 19.56 4.49 -6.51
C ALA A 138 20.04 5.22 -5.25
N GLU A 139 20.55 6.44 -5.36
CA GLU A 139 20.94 7.29 -4.22
C GLU A 139 19.72 7.71 -3.39
N GLU A 140 18.63 8.13 -4.04
CA GLU A 140 17.37 8.43 -3.36
C GLU A 140 16.78 7.21 -2.64
N ALA A 141 16.84 6.04 -3.28
CA ALA A 141 16.37 4.80 -2.66
C ALA A 141 17.21 4.44 -1.42
N LYS A 142 18.54 4.63 -1.48
CA LYS A 142 19.43 4.44 -0.34
C LYS A 142 19.13 5.44 0.79
N ALA A 143 18.93 6.72 0.45
CA ALA A 143 18.60 7.76 1.44
C ALA A 143 17.30 7.44 2.18
N LYS A 144 16.24 7.04 1.44
CA LYS A 144 14.97 6.60 2.04
C LYS A 144 15.13 5.36 2.92
N ALA A 145 15.96 4.41 2.51
CA ALA A 145 16.23 3.23 3.33
C ALA A 145 16.91 3.59 4.67
N TYR A 146 17.88 4.52 4.66
CA TYR A 146 18.50 5.01 5.89
C TYR A 146 17.52 5.77 6.80
N GLU A 147 16.60 6.55 6.22
CA GLU A 147 15.56 7.27 6.99
C GLU A 147 14.60 6.30 7.68
N LEU A 148 14.16 5.26 6.96
CA LEU A 148 13.30 4.20 7.52
C LEU A 148 14.00 3.40 8.62
N GLU A 149 15.29 3.08 8.44
CA GLU A 149 16.08 2.40 9.47
C GLU A 149 16.23 3.27 10.73
N GLY A 150 16.45 4.58 10.55
CA GLY A 150 16.50 5.55 11.65
C GLY A 150 15.17 5.68 12.40
N ALA A 151 14.05 5.71 11.67
CA ALA A 151 12.71 5.75 12.26
C ALA A 151 12.42 4.49 13.09
N SER A 152 12.75 3.31 12.56
CA SER A 152 12.58 2.03 13.25
C SER A 152 13.35 1.96 14.58
N LYS A 153 14.62 2.39 14.59
CA LYS A 153 15.43 2.45 15.83
C LYS A 153 14.83 3.38 16.88
N LYS A 154 14.30 4.54 16.46
CA LYS A 154 13.64 5.49 17.36
C LYS A 154 12.36 4.92 17.96
N ASP A 155 11.58 4.18 17.18
CA ASP A 155 10.37 3.52 17.67
C ASP A 155 10.70 2.36 18.61
N GLU A 156 11.78 1.61 18.35
CA GLU A 156 12.30 0.59 19.26
C GLU A 156 12.74 1.20 20.60
N GLU A 157 13.43 2.34 20.60
CA GLU A 157 13.80 3.06 21.83
C GLU A 157 12.56 3.56 22.60
N ARG A 158 11.57 4.11 21.89
CA ARG A 158 10.29 4.51 22.50
C ARG A 158 9.59 3.32 23.13
N GLN A 159 9.54 2.18 22.46
CA GLN A 159 8.93 0.96 22.99
C GLN A 159 9.68 0.46 24.24
N LYS A 160 11.02 0.43 24.21
CA LYS A 160 11.83 0.08 25.39
C LYS A 160 11.60 1.02 26.57
N SER A 161 11.52 2.34 26.31
CA SER A 161 11.25 3.33 27.35
C SER A 161 9.84 3.17 27.95
N ALA A 162 8.82 2.91 27.11
CA ALA A 162 7.46 2.67 27.56
C ALA A 162 7.36 1.41 28.43
N VAL A 163 8.01 0.32 28.02
CA VAL A 163 8.07 -0.92 28.81
C VAL A 163 8.74 -0.66 30.16
N MET A 164 9.88 0.05 30.19
CA MET A 164 10.56 0.39 31.44
C MET A 164 9.67 1.23 32.39
N ILE A 165 8.96 2.23 31.87
CA ILE A 165 8.05 3.07 32.66
C ILE A 165 6.91 2.24 33.26
N VAL A 166 6.28 1.36 32.47
CA VAL A 166 5.20 0.48 32.93
C VAL A 166 5.70 -0.50 34.00
N SER A 167 6.88 -1.10 33.81
CA SER A 167 7.49 -1.97 34.81
C SER A 167 7.79 -1.23 36.13
N LEU A 168 8.30 0.00 36.06
CA LEU A 168 8.55 0.81 37.25
C LEU A 168 7.25 1.13 38.00
N ALA A 169 6.20 1.54 37.28
CA ALA A 169 4.89 1.82 37.86
C ALA A 169 4.29 0.59 38.56
N LEU A 170 4.43 -0.59 37.97
CA LEU A 170 3.96 -1.84 38.56
C LEU A 170 4.67 -2.15 39.88
N VAL A 171 6.00 -1.96 39.94
CA VAL A 171 6.79 -2.15 41.17
C VAL A 171 6.33 -1.19 42.28
N VAL A 172 6.05 0.07 41.94
CA VAL A 172 5.54 1.06 42.91
C VAL A 172 4.17 0.65 43.45
N VAL A 173 3.25 0.19 42.59
CA VAL A 173 1.90 -0.25 43.01
C VAL A 173 1.98 -1.47 43.93
N ILE A 174 2.80 -2.46 43.59
CA ILE A 174 3.00 -3.66 44.43
C ILE A 174 3.62 -3.26 45.78
N GLY A 175 4.65 -2.41 45.76
CA GLY A 175 5.29 -1.92 46.98
C GLY A 175 4.32 -1.16 47.89
N TYR A 176 3.49 -0.29 47.32
CA TYR A 176 2.44 0.41 48.06
C TYR A 176 1.40 -0.55 48.65
N GLY A 177 0.95 -1.54 47.87
CA GLY A 177 0.01 -2.57 48.33
C GLY A 177 0.53 -3.36 49.53
N ILE A 178 1.80 -3.81 49.47
CA ILE A 178 2.45 -4.51 50.58
C ILE A 178 2.58 -3.60 51.82
N TRP A 179 3.01 -2.35 51.62
CA TRP A 179 3.14 -1.38 52.71
C TRP A 179 1.80 -1.11 53.41
N HIS A 180 0.74 -0.91 52.63
CA HIS A 180 -0.61 -0.66 53.14
C HIS A 180 -1.20 -1.89 53.84
N SER A 181 -0.99 -3.10 53.30
CA SER A 181 -1.40 -4.36 53.92
C SER A 181 -0.79 -4.50 55.33
N LYS A 182 0.50 -4.16 55.48
CA LYS A 182 1.18 -4.24 56.77
C LYS A 182 0.66 -3.23 57.79
N HIS A 183 0.19 -2.05 57.35
CA HIS A 183 -0.36 -1.03 58.26
C HIS A 183 -1.83 -1.25 58.61
N GLN A 184 -2.58 -2.09 57.87
CA GLN A 184 -3.98 -2.39 58.23
C GLN A 184 -4.10 -3.29 59.47
N GLU A 185 -3.10 -4.12 59.75
CA GLU A 185 -3.07 -4.96 60.95
C GLU A 185 -3.00 -4.13 62.25
N ASP A 186 -2.43 -2.92 62.20
CA ASP A 186 -2.29 -2.06 63.37
C ASP A 186 -3.54 -1.20 63.69
N VAL A 187 -4.50 -1.09 62.75
CA VAL A 187 -5.59 -0.10 62.84
C VAL A 187 -6.95 -0.69 63.23
N TYR A 188 -7.18 -1.99 63.02
CA TYR A 188 -8.44 -2.64 63.40
C TYR A 188 -8.24 -3.60 64.58
N PRO A 189 -8.69 -3.25 65.80
CA PRO A 189 -8.73 -4.24 66.87
C PRO A 189 -9.62 -5.41 66.42
N PRO A 190 -9.26 -6.66 66.78
CA PRO A 190 -10.05 -7.82 66.42
C PRO A 190 -11.49 -7.61 66.89
N GLN A 191 -12.43 -7.48 65.95
CA GLN A 191 -13.84 -7.50 66.28
C GLN A 191 -14.13 -8.89 66.83
N ASP A 192 -14.69 -8.93 68.04
CA ASP A 192 -15.13 -10.16 68.69
C ASP A 192 -16.14 -10.86 67.77
N MET A 193 -15.69 -11.95 67.13
CA MET A 193 -16.48 -12.70 66.15
C MET A 193 -17.50 -13.63 66.81
N SER A 194 -17.62 -13.61 68.15
CA SER A 194 -18.61 -14.45 68.84
C SER A 194 -20.04 -14.09 68.44
N GLU A 195 -20.34 -12.82 68.19
CA GLU A 195 -21.72 -12.36 67.91
C GLU A 195 -22.22 -12.74 66.51
N LYS A 196 -21.34 -12.91 65.51
CA LYS A 196 -21.74 -13.28 64.14
C LYS A 196 -21.84 -14.78 63.89
N ALA A 197 -21.26 -15.60 64.76
CA ALA A 197 -21.34 -17.06 64.64
C ALA A 197 -22.77 -17.56 64.94
N ASP A 198 -23.41 -16.97 65.95
CA ASP A 198 -24.76 -17.36 66.38
C ASP A 198 -25.82 -16.98 65.34
N ASP A 199 -25.69 -15.81 64.70
CA ASP A 199 -26.57 -15.36 63.62
C ASP A 199 -26.46 -16.21 62.35
N ALA A 200 -25.25 -16.69 62.03
CA ALA A 200 -25.03 -17.58 60.89
C ALA A 200 -25.64 -18.97 61.14
N GLN A 201 -25.55 -19.49 62.38
CA GLN A 201 -26.15 -20.76 62.77
C GLN A 201 -27.69 -20.70 62.77
N ALA A 202 -28.28 -19.60 63.22
CA ALA A 202 -29.73 -19.39 63.20
C ALA A 202 -30.29 -19.39 61.76
N ARG A 203 -29.61 -18.72 60.82
CA ARG A 203 -30.02 -18.69 59.40
C ARG A 203 -29.86 -20.04 58.69
N ALA A 204 -28.82 -20.81 59.02
CA ALA A 204 -28.60 -22.13 58.42
C ALA A 204 -29.71 -23.14 58.79
N LEU A 205 -30.34 -22.96 59.96
CA LEU A 205 -31.45 -23.79 60.43
C LEU A 205 -32.83 -23.28 59.97
N GLY A 206 -32.87 -22.25 59.11
CA GLY A 206 -34.11 -21.73 58.51
C GLY A 206 -34.93 -20.82 59.41
N PHE A 207 -34.42 -20.46 60.58
CA PHE A 207 -35.06 -19.49 61.47
C PHE A 207 -34.80 -18.08 60.94
N LYS A 208 -35.86 -17.26 60.87
CA LYS A 208 -35.73 -15.89 60.35
C LYS A 208 -35.08 -14.94 61.37
N ASN A 209 -35.09 -15.32 62.65
CA ASN A 209 -34.62 -14.52 63.77
C ASN A 209 -34.50 -15.38 65.05
N GLN A 210 -33.65 -14.93 65.98
CA GLN A 210 -33.29 -15.64 67.21
C GLN A 210 -34.50 -15.96 68.11
N SER A 211 -35.55 -15.13 68.05
CA SER A 211 -36.80 -15.31 68.79
C SER A 211 -37.58 -16.57 68.38
N GLU A 212 -37.54 -16.97 67.10
CA GLU A 212 -38.20 -18.22 66.65
C GLU A 212 -37.49 -19.46 67.20
N MET A 213 -36.19 -19.37 67.43
CA MET A 213 -35.38 -20.46 68.00
C MET A 213 -35.71 -20.68 69.48
N GLU A 214 -35.86 -19.59 70.25
CA GLU A 214 -36.25 -19.68 71.67
C GLU A 214 -37.69 -20.19 71.86
N GLU A 215 -38.59 -19.89 70.93
CA GLU A 215 -39.97 -20.37 70.95
C GLU A 215 -40.05 -21.88 70.67
N PHE A 216 -39.26 -22.38 69.71
CA PHE A 216 -39.16 -23.80 69.41
C PHE A 216 -38.57 -24.61 70.58
N GLY A 217 -37.59 -24.04 71.29
CA GLY A 217 -37.00 -24.67 72.48
C GLY A 217 -37.96 -24.79 73.68
N LYS A 218 -38.94 -23.89 73.81
CA LYS A 218 -39.98 -23.97 74.85
C LYS A 218 -41.07 -25.00 74.54
N ALA A 219 -41.31 -25.31 73.26
CA ALA A 219 -42.32 -26.29 72.85
C ALA A 219 -41.88 -27.76 73.03
N GLN A 220 -40.58 -28.02 73.24
CA GLN A 220 -40.04 -29.36 73.50
C GLN A 220 -39.87 -29.72 74.99
N LYS A 221 -40.08 -28.78 75.90
CA LYS A 221 -40.08 -29.01 77.36
C LYS A 221 -41.49 -29.20 77.88
#